data_AF-A0A6Y6IE27-F1
#
_entry.id   AF-A0A6Y6IE27-F1
#
_cell.length_a   1.000
_cell.length_b   1.000
_cell.length_c   1.000
_cell.angle_alpha   90.00
_cell.angle_beta   90.00
_cell.angle_gamma   90.00
#
_symmetry.space_group_name_H-M   'P 1'
#
loop_
_entity.id
_entity.type
_entity.pdbx_description
1 polymer ?
#
loop_
_entity_poly.entity_id
_entity_poly.type
_entity_poly.pdbx_seq_one_letter_code
_entity_poly.pdbx_strand_id
1 'polypeptide(L)'
;PQEVTAADGTLVWAGYIKGFGENAADISNSGAYFHQPLRLPGQYFDDETGLHYNLFRYYAPECGRFVSQDPIGLAGGLNLYQYAPNPIRWIDPLGLAILEHQSNFDAARRTGFENAGMTNPEDVTFSKVDPKTGTVVEFKGPNGAKVAYDAPHADMDVTAGHDKPHVGWQSAGKRGSGGANRGNITYDGPQHPHRSDSKGDDKC
;
A
#
# COMPACT_ATOMS: atom_id res chain seq x y z
N PRO A 1 -5.79 -13.80 2.23
CA PRO A 1 -7.25 -13.72 1.96
C PRO A 1 -8.00 -14.48 3.06
N GLN A 2 -9.23 -14.08 3.40
CA GLN A 2 -10.06 -14.81 4.37
C GLN A 2 -11.03 -15.77 3.69
N GLU A 3 -11.58 -15.39 2.55
CA GLU A 3 -12.58 -16.17 1.81
C GLU A 3 -12.32 -16.11 0.30
N VAL A 4 -12.77 -17.14 -0.42
CA VAL A 4 -12.81 -17.19 -1.88
C VAL A 4 -14.19 -17.66 -2.30
N THR A 5 -14.83 -16.89 -3.18
CA THR A 5 -16.14 -17.21 -3.75
C THR A 5 -16.04 -17.52 -5.23
N ALA A 6 -16.92 -18.39 -5.72
CA ALA A 6 -17.16 -18.59 -7.14
C ALA A 6 -17.88 -17.36 -7.73
N ALA A 7 -18.02 -17.33 -9.06
CA ALA A 7 -18.66 -16.22 -9.78
C ALA A 7 -20.14 -16.01 -9.39
N ASP A 8 -20.80 -17.04 -8.88
CA ASP A 8 -22.19 -17.00 -8.40
C ASP A 8 -22.30 -16.61 -6.91
N GLY A 9 -21.19 -16.32 -6.24
CA GLY A 9 -21.13 -15.96 -4.82
C GLY A 9 -21.05 -17.15 -3.86
N THR A 10 -21.02 -18.39 -4.35
CA THR A 10 -20.86 -19.57 -3.51
C THR A 10 -19.47 -19.60 -2.86
N LEU A 11 -19.39 -19.82 -1.54
CA LEU A 11 -18.13 -19.97 -0.82
C LEU A 11 -17.39 -21.25 -1.28
N VAL A 12 -16.18 -21.09 -1.80
CA VAL A 12 -15.33 -22.19 -2.28
C VAL A 12 -14.25 -22.54 -1.25
N TRP A 13 -13.71 -21.52 -0.58
CA TRP A 13 -12.68 -21.68 0.43
C TRP A 13 -12.80 -20.59 1.51
N ALA A 14 -12.54 -20.93 2.76
CA ALA A 14 -12.35 -19.97 3.85
C ALA A 14 -11.20 -20.42 4.76
N GLY A 15 -10.36 -19.48 5.21
CA GLY A 15 -9.21 -19.77 6.06
C GLY A 15 -9.28 -19.09 7.43
N TYR A 16 -8.94 -19.83 8.47
CA TYR A 16 -8.74 -19.33 9.83
C TYR A 16 -7.28 -18.93 10.02
N ILE A 17 -6.97 -17.66 9.74
CA ILE A 17 -5.61 -17.13 9.80
C ILE A 17 -5.32 -16.55 11.19
N LYS A 18 -4.25 -17.01 11.84
CA LYS A 18 -3.75 -16.47 13.12
C LYS A 18 -3.05 -15.13 12.92
N GLY A 19 -2.79 -14.41 14.02
CA GLY A 19 -2.22 -13.05 13.99
C GLY A 19 -0.92 -12.90 13.19
N PHE A 20 -0.08 -13.94 13.13
CA PHE A 20 1.17 -13.94 12.38
C PHE A 20 1.08 -14.63 11.00
N GLY A 21 -0.13 -14.84 10.48
CA GLY A 21 -0.33 -15.34 9.12
C GLY A 21 -0.40 -16.86 8.98
N GLU A 22 -0.17 -17.62 10.06
CA GLU A 22 -0.37 -19.08 10.06
C GLU A 22 -1.82 -19.42 9.74
N ASN A 23 -2.03 -20.28 8.73
CA ASN A 23 -3.35 -20.82 8.45
C ASN A 23 -3.61 -22.00 9.39
N ALA A 24 -4.46 -21.79 10.39
CA ALA A 24 -4.73 -22.79 11.44
C ALA A 24 -5.70 -23.89 10.97
N ALA A 25 -6.59 -23.56 10.05
CA ALA A 25 -7.62 -24.43 9.50
C ALA A 25 -8.25 -23.75 8.29
N ASP A 26 -8.77 -24.55 7.37
CA ASP A 26 -9.57 -24.07 6.26
C ASP A 26 -10.84 -24.91 6.04
N ILE A 27 -11.83 -24.28 5.42
CA ILE A 27 -13.07 -24.91 4.95
C ILE A 27 -13.00 -24.91 3.43
N SER A 28 -13.22 -26.08 2.83
CA SER A 28 -13.38 -26.21 1.38
C SER A 28 -14.74 -26.85 1.08
N ASN A 29 -15.60 -26.10 0.38
CA ASN A 29 -17.02 -26.45 0.23
C ASN A 29 -17.35 -27.08 -1.14
N SER A 30 -16.36 -27.21 -2.03
CA SER A 30 -16.52 -27.73 -3.39
C SER A 30 -16.44 -29.26 -3.51
N GLY A 31 -16.22 -29.97 -2.39
CA GLY A 31 -15.95 -31.41 -2.40
C GLY A 31 -14.60 -31.81 -2.99
N ALA A 32 -13.80 -30.84 -3.44
CA ALA A 32 -12.44 -30.99 -3.94
C ALA A 32 -11.51 -30.07 -3.17
N TYR A 33 -10.24 -30.46 -3.00
CA TYR A 33 -9.22 -29.60 -2.39
C TYR A 33 -9.08 -28.30 -3.20
N PHE A 34 -9.22 -27.15 -2.53
CA PHE A 34 -8.98 -25.84 -3.13
C PHE A 34 -7.64 -25.29 -2.68
N HIS A 35 -6.68 -25.18 -3.61
CA HIS A 35 -5.37 -24.62 -3.31
C HIS A 35 -5.42 -23.09 -3.26
N GLN A 36 -5.40 -22.53 -2.04
CA GLN A 36 -5.28 -21.09 -1.81
C GLN A 36 -3.89 -20.76 -1.24
N PRO A 37 -2.92 -20.34 -2.07
CA PRO A 37 -1.55 -20.09 -1.62
C PRO A 37 -1.32 -18.67 -1.08
N LEU A 38 -2.23 -17.72 -1.30
CA LEU A 38 -2.02 -16.35 -0.82
C LEU A 38 -2.07 -16.29 0.72
N ARG A 39 -1.19 -15.48 1.32
CA ARG A 39 -1.08 -15.33 2.79
C ARG A 39 -1.27 -13.87 3.21
N LEU A 40 -0.45 -13.35 4.12
CA LEU A 40 -0.41 -11.92 4.44
C LEU A 40 -0.02 -11.11 3.18
N PRO A 41 -0.26 -9.79 3.13
CA PRO A 41 0.12 -8.97 1.97
C PRO A 41 1.59 -9.17 1.57
N GLY A 42 1.82 -9.47 0.29
CA GLY A 42 3.15 -9.78 -0.27
C GLY A 42 3.58 -11.24 -0.19
N GLN A 43 2.84 -12.09 0.54
CA GLN A 43 3.25 -13.46 0.82
C GLN A 43 2.51 -14.53 0.00
N TYR A 44 3.28 -15.53 -0.42
CA TYR A 44 2.80 -16.74 -1.09
C TYR A 44 3.26 -17.97 -0.30
N PHE A 45 2.38 -18.95 -0.10
CA PHE A 45 2.70 -20.19 0.60
C PHE A 45 3.47 -21.13 -0.30
N ASP A 46 4.60 -21.61 0.21
CA ASP A 46 5.42 -22.61 -0.43
C ASP A 46 5.16 -23.97 0.24
N ASP A 47 4.44 -24.84 -0.45
CA ASP A 47 4.06 -26.18 0.03
C ASP A 47 5.28 -27.06 0.33
N GLU A 48 6.40 -26.88 -0.38
CA GLU A 48 7.59 -27.71 -0.22
C GLU A 48 8.30 -27.46 1.12
N THR A 49 8.27 -26.20 1.56
CA THR A 49 8.98 -25.75 2.77
C THR A 49 8.05 -25.50 3.95
N GLY A 50 6.76 -25.30 3.71
CA GLY A 50 5.80 -24.80 4.69
C GLY A 50 6.00 -23.32 5.06
N LEU A 51 6.95 -22.64 4.41
CA LEU A 51 7.25 -21.23 4.64
C LEU A 51 6.42 -20.34 3.71
N HIS A 52 6.38 -19.05 4.03
CA HIS A 52 5.78 -18.05 3.18
C HIS A 52 6.88 -17.33 2.42
N TYR A 53 6.90 -17.47 1.11
CA TYR A 53 7.74 -16.65 0.24
C TYR A 53 7.24 -15.21 0.24
N ASN A 54 8.10 -14.28 0.66
CA ASN A 54 7.85 -12.84 0.72
C ASN A 54 8.95 -12.11 -0.07
N LEU A 55 8.91 -12.30 -1.40
CA LEU A 55 9.81 -11.75 -2.41
C LEU A 55 11.32 -11.85 -2.11
N PHE A 56 11.84 -11.00 -1.22
CA PHE A 56 13.25 -11.02 -0.83
C PHE A 56 13.58 -12.00 0.31
N ARG A 57 12.58 -12.49 1.05
CA ARG A 57 12.79 -13.34 2.23
C ARG A 57 11.72 -14.43 2.36
N TYR A 58 12.09 -15.53 3.02
CA TYR A 58 11.15 -16.54 3.49
C TYR A 58 10.72 -16.24 4.92
N TYR A 59 9.42 -16.33 5.18
CA TYR A 59 8.78 -16.03 6.46
C TYR A 59 8.21 -17.31 7.09
N ALA A 60 8.56 -17.54 8.36
CA ALA A 60 8.05 -18.64 9.17
C ALA A 60 6.84 -18.15 10.00
N PRO A 61 5.60 -18.48 9.60
CA PRO A 61 4.40 -17.97 10.27
C PRO A 61 4.24 -18.49 11.70
N GLU A 62 4.72 -19.70 11.99
CA GLU A 62 4.72 -20.32 13.32
C GLU A 62 5.53 -19.52 14.36
N CYS A 63 6.57 -18.81 13.90
CA CYS A 63 7.51 -18.06 14.73
C CYS A 63 7.33 -16.54 14.59
N GLY A 64 6.46 -16.10 13.68
CA GLY A 64 6.21 -14.69 13.40
C GLY A 64 7.42 -13.91 12.84
N ARG A 65 8.33 -14.57 12.10
CA ARG A 65 9.61 -13.96 11.69
C ARG A 65 10.15 -14.48 10.36
N PHE A 66 11.06 -13.73 9.75
CA PHE A 66 11.86 -14.21 8.62
C PHE A 66 12.91 -15.23 9.07
N VAL A 67 13.26 -16.16 8.17
CA VAL A 67 14.29 -17.18 8.42
C VAL A 67 15.70 -16.70 8.04
N SER A 68 15.79 -15.59 7.30
CA SER A 68 17.04 -14.92 6.91
C SER A 68 17.10 -13.49 7.44
N GLN A 69 18.32 -12.96 7.58
CA GLN A 69 18.54 -11.56 7.93
C GLN A 69 18.06 -10.63 6.82
N ASP A 70 17.66 -9.42 7.20
CA ASP A 70 17.30 -8.36 6.28
C ASP A 70 18.46 -8.00 5.34
N PRO A 71 18.32 -8.13 4.01
CA PRO A 71 19.39 -7.83 3.08
C PRO A 71 19.75 -6.33 3.02
N ILE A 72 18.87 -5.43 3.48
CA ILE A 72 19.19 -4.01 3.64
C ILE A 72 19.73 -3.67 5.04
N GLY A 73 19.93 -4.69 5.88
CA GLY A 73 20.52 -4.57 7.20
C GLY A 73 19.68 -3.68 8.13
N LEU A 74 20.35 -2.81 8.88
CA LEU A 74 19.71 -1.94 9.87
C LEU A 74 18.77 -0.90 9.26
N ALA A 75 18.79 -0.70 7.94
CA ALA A 75 17.84 0.17 7.25
C ALA A 75 16.40 -0.38 7.30
N GLY A 76 16.24 -1.71 7.39
CA GLY A 76 14.93 -2.37 7.58
C GLY A 76 14.46 -2.39 9.04
N GLY A 77 15.33 -2.01 9.99
CA GLY A 77 15.04 -1.96 11.42
C GLY A 77 16.12 -2.64 12.28
N LEU A 78 16.00 -2.48 13.60
CA LEU A 78 16.96 -3.04 14.56
C LEU A 78 16.89 -4.57 14.66
N ASN A 79 15.73 -5.16 14.37
CA ASN A 79 15.55 -6.61 14.37
C ASN A 79 15.55 -7.14 12.93
N LEU A 80 16.68 -7.70 12.51
CA LEU A 80 16.93 -8.17 11.15
C LEU A 80 16.02 -9.33 10.69
N TYR A 81 15.27 -9.95 11.60
CA TYR A 81 14.37 -11.07 11.31
C TYR A 81 12.89 -10.69 11.43
N GLN A 82 12.56 -9.44 11.77
CA GLN A 82 11.19 -9.03 12.03
C GLN A 82 10.38 -8.89 10.73
N TYR A 83 9.18 -9.45 10.70
CA TYR A 83 8.18 -9.14 9.66
C TYR A 83 7.50 -7.80 9.94
N ALA A 84 6.86 -7.67 11.10
CA ALA A 84 6.21 -6.46 11.54
C ALA A 84 6.13 -6.43 13.08
N PRO A 85 6.28 -5.26 13.74
CA PRO A 85 6.07 -5.14 15.19
C PRO A 85 4.66 -5.53 15.66
N ASN A 86 3.66 -5.31 14.80
CA ASN A 86 2.27 -5.73 14.95
C ASN A 86 1.70 -6.02 13.54
N PRO A 87 1.55 -7.29 13.16
CA PRO A 87 1.07 -7.69 11.83
C PRO A 87 -0.40 -7.34 11.55
N ILE A 88 -1.13 -6.83 12.56
CA ILE A 88 -2.49 -6.31 12.38
C ILE A 88 -2.47 -4.90 11.78
N ARG A 89 -1.45 -4.10 12.10
CA ARG A 89 -1.34 -2.69 11.71
C ARG A 89 -0.26 -2.43 10.66
N TRP A 90 0.79 -3.24 10.66
CA TRP A 90 1.94 -3.09 9.77
C TRP A 90 2.08 -4.31 8.87
N ILE A 91 2.48 -4.07 7.63
CA ILE A 91 2.73 -5.11 6.61
C ILE A 91 4.12 -4.89 6.01
N ASP A 92 4.80 -5.95 5.57
CA ASP A 92 6.05 -5.84 4.80
C ASP A 92 5.87 -6.56 3.46
N PRO A 93 5.36 -5.89 2.41
CA PRO A 93 4.99 -6.55 1.15
C PRO A 93 6.16 -7.06 0.34
N LEU A 94 7.37 -6.56 0.60
CA LEU A 94 8.58 -6.94 -0.14
C LEU A 94 9.47 -7.87 0.68
N GLY A 95 9.31 -7.91 2.00
CA GLY A 95 10.28 -8.55 2.87
C GLY A 95 11.54 -7.70 3.01
N LEU A 96 11.41 -6.38 3.14
CA LEU A 96 12.53 -5.45 3.33
C LEU A 96 12.24 -4.37 4.40
N ALA A 97 11.01 -3.88 4.47
CA ALA A 97 10.67 -2.78 5.38
C ALA A 97 9.17 -2.77 5.69
N ILE A 98 8.86 -2.45 6.94
CA ILE A 98 7.47 -2.34 7.41
C ILE A 98 6.79 -1.09 6.83
N LEU A 99 5.57 -1.29 6.36
CA LEU A 99 4.63 -0.26 5.98
C LEU A 99 3.55 -0.20 7.04
N GLU A 100 3.33 0.97 7.61
CA GLU A 100 2.18 1.21 8.47
C GLU A 100 0.92 1.42 7.64
N HIS A 101 -0.16 0.72 7.99
CA HIS A 101 -1.48 1.04 7.47
C HIS A 101 -1.89 2.43 7.99
N GLN A 102 -1.70 3.44 7.16
CA GLN A 102 -2.08 4.82 7.46
C GLN A 102 -3.54 5.03 7.05
N SER A 103 -4.50 4.68 7.92
CA SER A 103 -5.94 4.76 7.62
C SER A 103 -6.38 6.15 7.15
N ASN A 104 -5.78 7.20 7.70
CA ASN A 104 -6.10 8.58 7.34
C ASN A 104 -5.54 8.95 5.95
N PHE A 105 -4.34 8.46 5.62
CA PHE A 105 -3.78 8.60 4.26
C PHE A 105 -4.60 7.80 3.25
N ASP A 106 -4.98 6.56 3.58
CA ASP A 106 -5.78 5.73 2.68
C ASP A 106 -7.16 6.32 2.40
N ALA A 107 -7.79 6.92 3.41
CA ALA A 107 -9.02 7.70 3.24
C ALA A 107 -8.78 8.91 2.31
N ALA A 108 -7.75 9.72 2.58
CA ALA A 108 -7.41 10.89 1.76
C ALA A 108 -7.07 10.50 0.31
N ARG A 109 -6.33 9.42 0.13
CA ARG A 109 -5.99 8.84 -1.18
C ARG A 109 -7.26 8.46 -1.92
N ARG A 110 -8.12 7.64 -1.31
CA ARG A 110 -9.36 7.18 -1.95
C ARG A 110 -10.22 8.34 -2.40
N THR A 111 -10.46 9.32 -1.52
CA THR A 111 -11.20 10.53 -1.85
C THR A 111 -10.52 11.35 -2.95
N GLY A 112 -9.19 11.39 -3.00
CA GLY A 112 -8.45 12.05 -4.08
C GLY A 112 -8.68 11.41 -5.45
N PHE A 113 -8.64 10.08 -5.53
CA PHE A 113 -8.93 9.34 -6.77
C PHE A 113 -10.40 9.46 -7.18
N GLU A 114 -11.33 9.42 -6.22
CA GLU A 114 -12.76 9.66 -6.47
C GLU A 114 -13.01 11.07 -7.03
N ASN A 115 -12.46 12.10 -6.39
CA ASN A 115 -12.60 13.49 -6.83
C ASN A 115 -11.95 13.75 -8.20
N ALA A 116 -10.85 13.05 -8.50
CA ALA A 116 -10.21 13.12 -9.81
C ALA A 116 -10.97 12.35 -10.91
N GLY A 117 -11.95 11.51 -10.55
CA GLY A 117 -12.64 10.61 -11.48
C GLY A 117 -11.77 9.43 -11.93
N MET A 118 -10.73 9.09 -11.17
CA MET A 118 -9.75 8.05 -11.47
C MET A 118 -10.10 6.74 -10.74
N THR A 119 -11.32 6.23 -10.92
CA THR A 119 -11.81 5.04 -10.22
C THR A 119 -11.59 3.73 -11.00
N ASN A 120 -11.32 3.81 -12.31
CA ASN A 120 -10.92 2.66 -13.13
C ASN A 120 -9.38 2.56 -13.18
N PRO A 121 -8.76 1.52 -12.61
CA PRO A 121 -7.31 1.39 -12.57
C PRO A 121 -6.66 1.23 -13.95
N GLU A 122 -7.38 0.73 -14.96
CA GLU A 122 -6.85 0.57 -16.32
C GLU A 122 -6.53 1.92 -17.00
N ASP A 123 -7.18 2.99 -16.54
CA ASP A 123 -7.02 4.34 -17.07
C ASP A 123 -5.97 5.17 -16.32
N VAL A 124 -5.32 4.59 -15.31
CA VAL A 124 -4.37 5.27 -14.43
C VAL A 124 -2.94 4.86 -14.74
N THR A 125 -2.08 5.85 -14.94
CA THR A 125 -0.63 5.67 -15.10
C THR A 125 0.14 6.39 -14.00
N PHE A 126 1.30 5.86 -13.62
CA PHE A 126 2.22 6.60 -12.75
C PHE A 126 3.07 7.57 -13.58
N SER A 127 3.37 8.73 -13.02
CA SER A 127 4.11 9.78 -13.74
C SER A 127 5.25 10.41 -12.94
N LYS A 128 5.29 10.18 -11.62
CA LYS A 128 6.43 10.58 -10.79
C LYS A 128 6.68 9.54 -9.71
N VAL A 129 7.95 9.27 -9.48
CA VAL A 129 8.48 8.44 -8.40
C VAL A 129 9.36 9.32 -7.52
N ASP A 130 9.27 9.17 -6.21
CA ASP A 130 10.21 9.78 -5.27
C ASP A 130 11.57 9.08 -5.40
N PRO A 131 12.66 9.81 -5.72
CA PRO A 131 13.95 9.20 -6.01
C PRO A 131 14.64 8.62 -4.79
N LYS A 132 14.28 9.04 -3.57
CA LYS A 132 14.87 8.53 -2.32
C LYS A 132 14.20 7.23 -1.89
N THR A 133 12.88 7.15 -2.04
CA THR A 133 12.08 6.02 -1.54
C THR A 133 11.67 5.03 -2.63
N GLY A 134 11.87 5.38 -3.90
CA GLY A 134 11.45 4.57 -5.06
C GLY A 134 9.94 4.48 -5.24
N THR A 135 9.15 5.31 -4.56
CA THR A 135 7.69 5.15 -4.51
C THR A 135 6.95 6.08 -5.46
N VAL A 136 5.89 5.59 -6.08
CA VAL A 136 5.02 6.41 -6.94
C VAL A 136 4.33 7.48 -6.11
N VAL A 137 4.55 8.75 -6.48
CA VAL A 137 3.99 9.93 -5.80
C VAL A 137 3.05 10.73 -6.69
N GLU A 138 2.94 10.41 -7.98
CA GLU A 138 2.01 11.07 -8.90
C GLU A 138 1.40 10.09 -9.90
N PHE A 139 0.10 10.20 -10.06
CA PHE A 139 -0.74 9.40 -10.93
C PHE A 139 -1.43 10.33 -11.92
N LYS A 140 -1.53 9.90 -13.18
CA LYS A 140 -2.27 10.58 -14.24
C LYS A 140 -3.39 9.70 -14.74
N GLY A 141 -4.54 10.33 -14.95
CA GLY A 141 -5.70 9.72 -15.56
C GLY A 141 -6.09 10.41 -16.86
N PRO A 142 -7.24 10.03 -17.42
CA PRO A 142 -7.74 10.59 -18.67
C PRO A 142 -7.88 12.11 -18.62
N ASN A 143 -7.70 12.76 -19.77
CA ASN A 143 -8.02 14.18 -19.96
C ASN A 143 -7.35 15.13 -18.95
N GLY A 144 -6.15 14.78 -18.46
CA GLY A 144 -5.38 15.60 -17.53
C GLY A 144 -5.80 15.47 -16.07
N ALA A 145 -6.60 14.46 -15.71
CA ALA A 145 -6.83 14.10 -14.31
C ALA A 145 -5.51 13.71 -13.65
N LYS A 146 -5.37 14.03 -12.37
CA LYS A 146 -4.14 13.82 -11.62
C LYS A 146 -4.42 13.62 -10.14
N VAL A 147 -3.65 12.73 -9.51
CA VAL A 147 -3.53 12.61 -8.05
C VAL A 147 -2.05 12.63 -7.67
N ALA A 148 -1.68 13.40 -6.65
CA ALA A 148 -0.32 13.48 -6.14
C ALA A 148 -0.31 13.38 -4.61
N TYR A 149 0.68 12.67 -4.08
CA TYR A 149 0.86 12.52 -2.62
C TYR A 149 1.89 13.52 -2.15
N ASP A 150 1.47 14.65 -1.59
CA ASP A 150 2.32 15.79 -1.30
C ASP A 150 2.84 15.87 0.14
N ALA A 151 4.13 16.25 0.23
CA ALA A 151 4.78 16.59 1.47
C ALA A 151 4.41 18.00 1.90
N PRO A 152 4.29 18.28 3.22
CA PRO A 152 4.18 19.61 3.76
C PRO A 152 5.20 20.52 3.10
N HIS A 153 4.71 21.68 2.66
CA HIS A 153 5.56 22.72 2.14
C HIS A 153 4.97 24.07 2.52
N ALA A 154 5.86 25.05 2.73
CA ALA A 154 5.43 26.42 2.88
C ALA A 154 4.68 26.85 1.60
N ASP A 155 3.50 27.41 1.77
CA ASP A 155 2.75 28.08 0.71
C ASP A 155 2.34 29.47 1.23
N MET A 156 2.22 30.44 0.34
CA MET A 156 1.73 31.77 0.68
C MET A 156 0.25 31.75 1.07
N ASP A 157 -0.50 30.74 0.61
CA ASP A 157 -1.87 30.49 1.05
C ASP A 157 -1.93 29.33 2.06
N VAL A 158 -1.89 29.69 3.34
CA VAL A 158 -2.02 28.73 4.46
C VAL A 158 -3.39 28.06 4.52
N THR A 159 -4.42 28.59 3.85
CA THR A 159 -5.76 27.98 3.85
C THR A 159 -5.88 26.81 2.88
N ALA A 160 -4.91 26.66 1.97
CA ALA A 160 -4.87 25.55 1.02
C ALA A 160 -4.39 24.22 1.64
N GLY A 161 -3.99 24.20 2.93
CA GLY A 161 -3.64 22.98 3.67
C GLY A 161 -2.29 22.37 3.28
N HIS A 162 -1.38 23.17 2.72
CA HIS A 162 -0.06 22.72 2.31
C HIS A 162 0.92 22.53 3.47
N ASP A 163 0.59 23.01 4.67
CA ASP A 163 1.37 22.87 5.90
C ASP A 163 1.27 21.47 6.53
N LYS A 164 0.34 20.63 6.04
CA LYS A 164 0.15 19.25 6.46
C LYS A 164 0.40 18.28 5.30
N PRO A 165 0.66 16.99 5.58
CA PRO A 165 0.62 15.96 4.55
C PRO A 165 -0.75 15.98 3.86
N HIS A 166 -0.75 15.94 2.53
CA HIS A 166 -1.99 16.04 1.76
C HIS A 166 -1.96 15.23 0.47
N VAL A 167 -3.13 14.85 0.00
CA VAL A 167 -3.34 14.31 -1.35
C VAL A 167 -3.91 15.42 -2.21
N GLY A 168 -3.09 15.90 -3.15
CA GLY A 168 -3.51 16.84 -4.18
C GLY A 168 -4.24 16.10 -5.30
N TRP A 169 -5.37 16.64 -5.76
CA TRP A 169 -6.14 16.04 -6.85
C TRP A 169 -6.57 17.10 -7.87
N GLN A 170 -6.75 16.64 -9.11
CA GLN A 170 -7.32 17.41 -10.20
C GLN A 170 -8.23 16.51 -11.03
N SER A 171 -9.47 16.94 -11.28
CA SER A 171 -10.39 16.25 -12.19
C SER A 171 -9.97 16.41 -13.65
N ALA A 172 -10.51 15.57 -14.52
CA ALA A 172 -10.39 15.73 -15.97
C ALA A 172 -10.87 17.13 -16.42
N GLY A 173 -10.14 17.76 -17.34
CA GLY A 173 -10.51 19.06 -17.93
C GLY A 173 -9.34 19.80 -18.60
N LYS A 174 -9.57 20.44 -19.76
CA LYS A 174 -8.55 21.21 -20.51
C LYS A 174 -8.28 22.59 -19.89
N ARG A 175 -7.00 23.02 -19.89
CA ARG A 175 -6.62 24.41 -19.58
C ARG A 175 -7.36 25.39 -20.53
N GLY A 176 -8.03 26.39 -19.97
CA GLY A 176 -8.65 27.50 -20.71
C GLY A 176 -10.18 27.46 -20.85
N SER A 177 -10.85 26.37 -20.48
CA SER A 177 -12.32 26.24 -20.60
C SER A 177 -13.04 26.10 -19.25
N GLY A 178 -12.35 26.40 -18.13
CA GLY A 178 -12.91 26.28 -16.78
C GLY A 178 -13.19 24.86 -16.29
N GLY A 179 -12.67 23.82 -16.97
CA GLY A 179 -13.21 22.46 -16.84
C GLY A 179 -12.64 21.54 -15.75
N ALA A 180 -11.51 21.87 -15.11
CA ALA A 180 -10.88 21.01 -14.12
C ALA A 180 -11.02 21.58 -12.70
N ASN A 181 -11.61 20.82 -11.80
CA ASN A 181 -11.62 21.10 -10.37
C ASN A 181 -10.34 20.57 -9.73
N ARG A 182 -9.89 21.23 -8.66
CA ARG A 182 -8.70 20.82 -7.90
C ARG A 182 -8.91 21.04 -6.41
N GLY A 183 -8.18 20.29 -5.61
CA GLY A 183 -8.17 20.48 -4.17
C GLY A 183 -7.09 19.65 -3.50
N ASN A 184 -6.96 19.85 -2.20
CA ASN A 184 -6.06 19.10 -1.33
C ASN A 184 -6.89 18.43 -0.25
N ILE A 185 -6.59 17.17 0.04
CA ILE A 185 -7.17 16.44 1.16
C ILE A 185 -6.06 16.24 2.18
N THR A 186 -6.08 17.06 3.22
CA THR A 186 -5.15 16.94 4.34
C THR A 186 -5.52 15.75 5.21
N TYR A 187 -4.52 15.15 5.84
CA TYR A 187 -4.73 14.08 6.80
C TYR A 187 -3.79 14.25 8.00
N ASP A 188 -4.23 13.81 9.17
CA ASP A 188 -3.38 13.76 10.37
C ASP A 188 -2.70 12.39 10.47
N GLY A 189 -1.43 12.38 10.86
CA GLY A 189 -0.60 11.18 10.94
C GLY A 189 0.80 11.43 10.39
N PRO A 190 1.72 10.45 10.50
CA PRO A 190 3.02 10.58 9.88
C PRO A 190 2.87 10.79 8.38
N GLN A 191 3.79 11.55 7.80
CA GLN A 191 4.06 11.54 6.37
C GLN A 191 4.03 10.08 5.89
N HIS A 192 3.28 9.77 4.83
CA HIS A 192 3.33 8.43 4.25
C HIS A 192 4.80 7.98 4.14
N PRO A 193 5.17 6.75 4.57
CA PRO A 193 6.58 6.34 4.82
C PRO A 193 7.51 6.35 3.58
N HIS A 194 7.02 6.89 2.47
CA HIS A 194 7.61 6.83 1.15
C HIS A 194 7.71 8.19 0.45
N ARG A 195 7.62 9.30 1.18
CA ARG A 195 7.98 10.61 0.64
C ARG A 195 8.82 11.35 1.67
N SER A 196 9.89 11.99 1.22
CA SER A 196 10.72 12.81 2.11
C SER A 196 9.93 13.96 2.76
N ASP A 197 10.31 14.34 3.98
CA ASP A 197 9.62 15.31 4.84
C ASP A 197 9.57 16.74 4.28
N SER A 198 10.20 17.00 3.12
CA SER A 198 10.31 18.33 2.54
C SER A 198 10.27 18.28 1.02
N LYS A 199 9.40 19.09 0.41
CA LYS A 199 9.33 19.27 -1.04
C LYS A 199 10.57 20.06 -1.50
N GLY A 200 11.52 19.39 -2.15
CA GLY A 200 12.70 20.05 -2.74
C GLY A 200 14.06 19.58 -2.23
N ASP A 201 14.12 18.59 -1.34
CA ASP A 201 15.38 17.91 -0.98
C ASP A 201 15.88 16.95 -2.09
N ASP A 202 15.43 17.17 -3.33
CA ASP A 202 15.76 16.46 -4.57
C ASP A 202 17.17 16.83 -5.09
N LYS A 203 18.07 17.31 -4.23
CA LYS A 203 19.45 17.65 -4.57
C LYS A 203 20.45 16.79 -3.80
N CYS A 204 20.66 15.58 -4.29
CA CYS A 204 21.96 14.90 -4.23
C CYS A 204 22.27 14.35 -5.62
#